data_AF-A0A9E0D810-F1
#
_entry.id   AF-A0A9E0D810-F1
#
_cell.length_a   1.000
_cell.length_b   1.000
_cell.length_c   1.000
_cell.angle_alpha   90.00
_cell.angle_beta   90.00
_cell.angle_gamma   90.00
#
_symmetry.space_group_name_H-M   'P 1'
#
loop_
_entity.id
_entity.type
_entity.pdbx_description
1 polymer ?
#
loop_
_entity_poly.entity_id
_entity_poly.type
_entity_poly.pdbx_seq_one_letter_code
_entity_poly.pdbx_strand_id
1 'polypeptide(L)'
;MAKENRVTSVSQASTYDEIADFWDTHSGADYEDQMVEVEMTFDPAARHSYVSIEADLMQTLRGIAQERRVSPETLINVWLQRQVDGLRGRKLQPVLRESRLE
;
A
#
# COMPACT_ATOMS: atom_id res chain seq x y z
N MET A 1 -18.70 10.75 -29.38
CA MET A 1 -18.73 9.29 -29.05
C MET A 1 -19.33 9.17 -27.66
N ALA A 2 -20.50 8.55 -27.53
CA ALA A 2 -21.19 8.43 -26.25
C ALA A 2 -20.36 7.52 -25.32
N LYS A 3 -20.15 7.93 -24.06
CA LYS A 3 -19.54 7.08 -23.04
C LYS A 3 -20.47 5.88 -22.81
N GLU A 4 -20.00 4.69 -23.13
CA GLU A 4 -20.66 3.44 -22.76
C GLU A 4 -20.77 3.41 -21.23
N ASN A 5 -21.99 3.24 -20.70
CA ASN A 5 -22.23 3.27 -19.27
C ASN A 5 -21.64 1.99 -18.66
N ARG A 6 -20.53 2.10 -17.92
CA ARG A 6 -19.80 0.96 -17.41
C ARG A 6 -20.57 0.36 -16.23
N VAL A 7 -21.18 -0.80 -16.43
CA VAL A 7 -21.87 -1.57 -15.40
C VAL A 7 -20.99 -2.70 -14.86
N THR A 8 -21.34 -3.23 -13.69
CA THR A 8 -20.72 -4.44 -13.12
C THR A 8 -21.09 -5.69 -13.93
N SER A 9 -20.22 -6.70 -13.92
CA SER A 9 -20.42 -7.94 -14.70
C SER A 9 -21.57 -8.80 -14.18
N VAL A 10 -21.70 -8.95 -12.86
CA VAL A 10 -22.71 -9.83 -12.24
C VAL A 10 -24.00 -9.06 -11.95
N SER A 11 -23.93 -7.98 -11.16
CA SER A 11 -25.12 -7.23 -10.77
C SER A 11 -25.68 -6.30 -11.85
N GLN A 12 -24.96 -6.09 -12.96
CA GLN A 12 -25.35 -5.20 -14.06
C GLN A 12 -25.75 -3.78 -13.60
N ALA A 13 -25.17 -3.34 -12.48
CA ALA A 13 -25.49 -2.09 -11.81
C ALA A 13 -24.43 -1.02 -12.12
N SER A 14 -24.83 0.25 -12.05
CA SER A 14 -23.98 1.39 -12.42
C SER A 14 -23.57 2.26 -11.23
N THR A 15 -24.26 2.13 -10.10
CA THR A 15 -23.98 2.87 -8.87
C THR A 15 -23.65 1.92 -7.71
N TYR A 16 -22.95 2.43 -6.69
CA TYR A 16 -22.62 1.64 -5.50
C TYR A 16 -23.86 1.17 -4.73
N ASP A 17 -24.89 2.02 -4.64
CA ASP A 17 -26.14 1.68 -3.94
C ASP A 17 -26.88 0.55 -4.66
N GLU A 18 -27.00 0.61 -5.99
CA GLU A 18 -27.60 -0.46 -6.80
C GLU A 18 -26.82 -1.79 -6.69
N ILE A 19 -25.49 -1.73 -6.57
CA ILE A 19 -24.66 -2.93 -6.37
C ILE A 19 -24.93 -3.54 -5.00
N ALA A 20 -25.07 -2.71 -3.96
CA ALA A 20 -25.36 -3.17 -2.61
C ALA A 20 -26.75 -3.81 -2.53
N ASP A 21 -27.78 -3.15 -3.06
CA ASP A 21 -29.17 -3.65 -3.08
C ASP A 21 -29.27 -5.03 -3.76
N PHE A 22 -28.49 -5.24 -4.83
CA PHE A 22 -28.41 -6.54 -5.50
C PHE A 22 -27.84 -7.62 -4.56
N TRP A 23 -26.68 -7.38 -3.95
CA TRP A 23 -26.00 -8.37 -3.12
C TRP A 23 -26.64 -8.59 -1.74
N ASP A 24 -27.49 -7.68 -1.27
CA ASP A 24 -28.30 -7.90 -0.06
C ASP A 24 -29.28 -9.08 -0.22
N THR A 25 -29.64 -9.42 -1.47
CA THR A 25 -30.63 -10.48 -1.78
C THR A 25 -30.05 -11.66 -2.56
N HIS A 26 -28.79 -11.59 -3.01
CA HIS A 26 -28.13 -12.62 -3.83
C HIS A 26 -26.88 -13.17 -3.14
N SER A 27 -26.61 -14.47 -3.28
CA SER A 27 -25.37 -15.07 -2.78
C SER A 27 -24.30 -15.09 -3.87
N GLY A 28 -23.04 -14.81 -3.51
CA GLY A 28 -21.92 -15.00 -4.42
C GLY A 28 -21.79 -16.45 -4.92
N ALA A 29 -22.21 -17.41 -4.11
CA ALA A 29 -22.17 -18.84 -4.47
C ALA A 29 -23.11 -19.18 -5.65
N ASP A 30 -24.12 -18.35 -5.92
CA ASP A 30 -25.06 -18.57 -7.03
C ASP A 30 -24.44 -18.26 -8.41
N TYR A 31 -23.23 -17.66 -8.41
CA TYR A 31 -22.54 -17.17 -9.60
C TYR A 31 -21.12 -17.76 -9.73
N GLU A 32 -20.83 -18.90 -9.09
CA GLU A 32 -19.51 -19.56 -9.15
C GLU A 32 -19.06 -19.84 -10.60
N ASP A 33 -19.99 -20.12 -11.51
CA ASP A 33 -19.75 -20.34 -12.94
C ASP A 33 -19.23 -19.10 -13.68
N GLN A 34 -19.43 -17.92 -13.09
CA GLN A 34 -18.96 -16.63 -13.60
C GLN A 34 -17.70 -16.13 -12.87
N MET A 35 -17.22 -16.89 -11.88
CA MET A 35 -16.01 -16.58 -11.11
C MET A 35 -14.80 -17.34 -11.63
N VAL A 36 -13.61 -16.82 -11.32
CA VAL A 36 -12.34 -17.47 -11.62
C VAL A 36 -11.70 -17.87 -10.31
N GLU A 37 -11.23 -19.11 -10.21
CA GLU A 37 -10.47 -19.56 -9.06
C GLU A 37 -9.18 -18.75 -8.91
N VAL A 38 -8.96 -18.22 -7.71
CA VAL A 38 -7.77 -17.43 -7.38
C VAL A 38 -7.06 -18.04 -6.17
N GLU A 39 -5.76 -18.25 -6.30
CA GLU A 39 -4.93 -18.70 -5.18
C GLU A 39 -4.67 -17.50 -4.25
N MET A 40 -5.20 -17.57 -3.03
CA MET A 40 -4.98 -16.55 -2.00
C MET A 40 -4.37 -17.20 -0.77
N THR A 41 -3.21 -16.69 -0.35
CA THR A 41 -2.59 -17.06 0.92
C THR A 41 -3.03 -16.10 2.00
N PHE A 42 -3.67 -16.62 3.04
CA PHE A 42 -4.00 -15.86 4.24
C PHE A 42 -3.02 -16.23 5.36
N ASP A 43 -2.21 -15.27 5.80
CA ASP A 43 -1.31 -15.43 6.95
C ASP A 43 -1.82 -14.59 8.14
N PRO A 44 -2.59 -15.20 9.07
CA PRO A 44 -3.08 -14.50 10.26
C PRO A 44 -1.96 -14.15 11.26
N ALA A 45 -0.77 -14.72 11.12
CA ALA A 45 0.38 -14.39 11.96
C ALA A 45 1.20 -13.22 11.41
N ALA A 46 0.94 -12.79 10.17
CA ALA A 46 1.59 -11.63 9.58
C ALA A 46 1.32 -10.37 10.42
N ARG A 47 2.38 -9.79 10.99
CA ARG A 47 2.29 -8.57 11.80
C ARG A 47 2.61 -7.36 10.94
N HIS A 48 1.58 -6.61 10.58
CA HIS A 48 1.75 -5.32 9.95
C HIS A 48 1.74 -4.21 11.00
N SER A 49 2.72 -3.30 10.92
CA SER A 49 2.71 -2.06 11.68
C SER A 49 2.23 -0.94 10.76
N TYR A 50 1.17 -0.24 11.17
CA TYR A 50 0.62 0.88 10.40
C TYR A 50 1.01 2.21 11.03
N VAL A 51 1.41 3.15 10.19
CA VAL A 51 1.70 4.53 10.58
C VAL A 51 0.95 5.47 9.65
N SER A 52 0.37 6.53 10.20
CA SER A 52 -0.26 7.58 9.42
C SER A 52 0.81 8.41 8.69
N ILE A 53 0.61 8.66 7.40
CA ILE A 53 1.45 9.54 6.58
C ILE A 53 0.54 10.64 6.05
N GLU A 54 1.00 11.89 6.15
CA GLU A 54 0.31 13.06 5.60
C GLU A 54 -0.02 12.85 4.11
N ALA A 55 -1.22 13.27 3.70
CA ALA A 55 -1.76 12.96 2.36
C ALA A 55 -0.86 13.48 1.23
N ASP A 56 -0.39 14.72 1.33
CA ASP A 56 0.47 15.35 0.31
C ASP A 56 1.86 14.69 0.24
N LEU A 57 2.39 14.26 1.39
CA LEU A 57 3.63 13.49 1.45
C LEU A 57 3.44 12.13 0.78
N MET A 58 2.33 11.44 1.05
CA MET A 58 2.03 10.16 0.43
C MET A 58 1.87 10.28 -1.10
N GLN A 59 1.25 11.35 -1.59
CA GLN A 59 1.17 11.63 -3.03
C GLN A 59 2.56 11.78 -3.66
N THR A 60 3.43 12.55 -3.01
CA THR A 60 4.82 12.73 -3.45
C THR A 60 5.58 11.39 -3.48
N LEU A 61 5.46 10.60 -2.40
CA LEU A 61 6.08 9.28 -2.30
C LEU A 61 5.61 8.32 -3.40
N ARG A 62 4.32 8.36 -3.76
CA ARG A 62 3.77 7.58 -4.89
C ARG A 62 4.39 7.97 -6.22
N GLY A 63 4.53 9.27 -6.50
CA GLY A 63 5.19 9.75 -7.72
C GLY A 63 6.63 9.23 -7.84
N ILE A 64 7.41 9.37 -6.77
CA ILE A 64 8.81 8.90 -6.73
C ILE A 64 8.89 7.37 -6.87
N ALA A 65 8.00 6.63 -6.21
CA ALA A 65 7.96 5.17 -6.30
C ALA A 65 7.64 4.71 -7.73
N GLN A 66 6.70 5.37 -8.40
CA GLN A 66 6.33 5.11 -9.78
C GLN A 66 7.48 5.36 -10.76
N GLU A 67 8.16 6.51 -10.65
CA GLU A 67 9.35 6.82 -11.45
C GLU A 67 10.45 5.76 -11.29
N ARG A 68 10.59 5.23 -10.07
CA ARG A 68 11.57 4.18 -9.73
C ARG A 68 11.07 2.76 -9.98
N ARG A 69 9.83 2.59 -10.47
CA ARG A 69 9.17 1.29 -10.71
C ARG A 69 9.20 0.36 -9.49
N VAL A 70 8.98 0.91 -8.30
CA VAL A 70 8.85 0.17 -7.03
C VAL A 70 7.55 0.55 -6.33
N SER A 71 7.12 -0.24 -5.34
CA SER A 71 5.97 0.15 -4.52
C SER A 71 6.34 1.28 -3.55
N PRO A 72 5.37 2.11 -3.13
CA PRO A 72 5.60 3.11 -2.10
C PRO A 72 6.09 2.50 -0.78
N GLU A 73 5.60 1.31 -0.42
CA GLU A 73 6.05 0.55 0.74
C GLU A 73 7.55 0.21 0.65
N THR A 74 8.00 -0.34 -0.47
CA THR A 74 9.43 -0.65 -0.69
C THR A 74 10.28 0.62 -0.58
N LEU A 75 9.83 1.72 -1.21
CA LEU A 75 10.54 3.00 -1.14
C LEU A 75 10.68 3.50 0.31
N ILE A 76 9.57 3.52 1.05
CA ILE A 76 9.52 3.96 2.44
C ILE A 76 10.42 3.10 3.32
N ASN A 77 10.35 1.77 3.20
CA ASN A 77 11.17 0.85 3.99
C ASN A 77 12.68 1.06 3.75
N VAL A 78 13.10 1.20 2.50
CA VAL A 78 14.51 1.47 2.16
C VAL A 78 14.97 2.81 2.74
N TRP A 79 14.14 3.85 2.68
CA TRP A 79 14.47 5.17 3.21
C TRP A 79 14.54 5.17 4.73
N LEU A 80 13.55 4.56 5.41
CA LEU A 80 13.53 4.45 6.86
C LEU A 80 14.75 3.67 7.38
N GLN A 81 15.11 2.55 6.73
CA GLN A 81 16.30 1.79 7.08
C GLN A 81 17.56 2.66 7.05
N ARG A 82 17.77 3.41 5.95
CA ARG A 82 18.91 4.32 5.81
C ARG A 82 18.94 5.40 6.89
N GLN A 83 17.79 5.99 7.21
CA GLN A 83 17.70 7.03 8.26
C GLN A 83 18.03 6.44 9.64
N VAL A 84 17.48 5.26 9.95
CA VAL A 84 17.75 4.56 11.22
C VAL A 84 19.23 4.19 11.34
N ASP A 85 19.84 3.68 10.29
CA ASP A 85 21.27 3.33 10.28
C ASP A 85 22.16 4.57 10.48
N GLY A 86 21.82 5.68 9.83
CA GLY A 86 22.49 6.96 10.05
C GLY A 86 22.34 7.49 11.48
N LEU A 87 21.17 7.32 12.10
CA LEU A 87 20.95 7.68 13.51
C LEU A 87 21.74 6.79 14.47
N ARG A 88 21.84 5.49 14.19
CA ARG A 88 22.66 4.55 14.98
C ARG A 88 24.15 4.86 14.86
N GLY A 89 24.64 5.13 13.65
CA GLY A 89 26.04 5.50 13.40
C GLY A 89 26.45 6.81 14.09
N ARG A 90 25.56 7.81 14.16
CA ARG A 90 25.81 9.07 14.88
C ARG A 90 25.94 8.91 16.39
N LYS A 91 25.27 7.92 17.00
CA LYS A 91 25.43 7.62 18.43
C LYS A 91 26.75 6.92 18.77
N LEU A 92 27.46 6.36 17.78
CA LEU A 92 28.71 5.62 17.94
C LEU A 92 29.97 6.46 17.68
N GLN A 93 29.86 7.77 17.43
CA GLN A 93 31.02 8.67 17.43
C GLN A 93 31.08 9.41 18.77
N PRO A 94 31.71 8.85 19.82
CA PRO A 94 32.20 9.70 20.89
C PRO A 94 33.28 10.60 20.26
N VAL A 95 33.20 11.88 20.59
CA VAL A 95 34.06 12.95 20.10
C VAL A 95 35.54 12.52 20.14
N LEU A 96 36.09 12.09 18.99
CA LEU A 96 37.54 11.99 18.78
C LEU A 96 38.07 13.38 18.41
N ARG A 97 38.01 14.27 19.39
CA ARG A 97 38.73 15.55 19.50
C ARG A 97 38.90 15.70 21.02
N GLU A 98 40.08 15.61 21.63
CA GLU A 98 41.34 16.26 21.33
C GLU A 98 42.49 15.44 21.93
N SER A 99 43.53 15.19 21.15
CA SER A 99 44.89 14.96 21.66
C SER A 99 45.86 15.50 20.62
N ARG A 100 45.73 16.81 20.39
CA ARG A 100 46.80 17.60 19.82
C ARG A 100 46.99 18.80 20.72
N LEU A 101 47.55 18.57 21.90
CA LEU A 101 48.30 19.57 22.64
C LEU A 101 49.40 18.83 23.43
N GLU A 102 50.62 19.12 23.00
CA GLU A 102 51.89 19.12 23.75
C GLU A 102 52.51 17.78 24.20
#